data_AF-A0A7M1VHT3-F1
#
_entry.id   AF-A0A7M1VHT3-F1
#
_cell.length_a   1.000
_cell.length_b   1.000
_cell.length_c   1.000
_cell.angle_alpha   90.00
_cell.angle_beta   90.00
_cell.angle_gamma   90.00
#
_symmetry.space_group_name_H-M   'P 1'
#
loop_
_entity.id
_entity.type
_entity.pdbx_description
1 polymer ?
#
loop_
_entity_poly.entity_id
_entity_poly.type
_entity_poly.pdbx_seq_one_letter_code
_entity_poly.pdbx_strand_id
1 'polypeptide(L)'
;MKTQLKNELFQTYSRKTKKRTLQQTFLKQINFTMNVKYHFLCYFNSNEKILLNRKILSSLFAKESGSFFSWKKWVCYFEKKLY
;
A
#
# COMPACT_ATOMS: atom_id res chain seq x y z
N MET A 1 -20.17 -15.67 31.99
CA MET A 1 -20.79 -15.54 30.64
C MET A 1 -20.75 -14.11 30.07
N LYS A 2 -21.24 -13.06 30.77
CA LYS A 2 -21.22 -11.65 30.26
C LYS A 2 -19.82 -11.08 29.98
N THR A 3 -18.77 -11.52 30.67
CA THR A 3 -17.39 -11.04 30.50
C THR A 3 -16.69 -11.65 29.28
N GLN A 4 -16.96 -12.93 28.97
CA GLN A 4 -16.37 -13.63 27.82
C GLN A 4 -16.87 -13.02 26.49
N LEU A 5 -18.18 -12.79 26.35
CA LEU A 5 -18.74 -12.18 25.15
C LEU A 5 -18.23 -10.74 24.93
N LYS A 6 -18.07 -9.96 26.01
CA LYS A 6 -17.47 -8.61 25.95
C LYS A 6 -16.02 -8.66 25.45
N ASN A 7 -15.24 -9.62 25.92
CA ASN A 7 -13.86 -9.81 25.50
C ASN A 7 -13.77 -10.21 24.02
N GLU A 8 -14.65 -11.10 23.54
CA GLU A 8 -14.71 -11.50 22.13
C GLU A 8 -15.07 -10.34 21.20
N LEU A 9 -16.07 -9.53 21.59
CA LEU A 9 -16.44 -8.33 20.84
C LEU A 9 -15.25 -7.37 20.79
N PHE A 10 -14.64 -7.07 21.92
CA PHE A 10 -13.47 -6.20 21.99
C PHE A 10 -12.31 -6.70 21.10
N GLN A 11 -12.00 -7.99 21.15
CA GLN A 11 -10.97 -8.59 20.30
C GLN A 11 -11.32 -8.45 18.82
N THR A 12 -12.58 -8.65 18.45
CA THR A 12 -13.04 -8.54 17.06
C THR A 12 -12.91 -7.11 16.53
N TYR A 13 -13.34 -6.12 17.33
CA TYR A 13 -13.12 -4.71 17.02
C TYR A 13 -11.64 -4.37 16.92
N SER A 14 -10.82 -4.83 17.86
CA SER A 14 -9.38 -4.60 17.87
C SER A 14 -8.70 -5.18 16.62
N ARG A 15 -9.03 -6.41 16.21
CA ARG A 15 -8.53 -7.03 14.97
C ARG A 15 -8.92 -6.20 13.73
N LYS A 16 -10.16 -5.73 13.66
CA LYS A 16 -10.65 -4.88 12.55
C LYS A 16 -9.89 -3.55 12.48
N THR A 17 -9.73 -2.88 13.62
CA THR A 17 -8.99 -1.62 13.72
C THR A 17 -7.52 -1.80 13.37
N LYS A 18 -6.86 -2.84 13.91
CA LYS A 18 -5.46 -3.17 13.59
C LYS A 18 -5.26 -3.36 12.09
N LYS A 19 -6.18 -4.08 11.42
CA LYS A 19 -6.13 -4.27 9.95
C LYS A 19 -6.24 -2.93 9.21
N ARG A 20 -7.15 -2.04 9.63
CA ARG A 20 -7.33 -0.71 9.02
C ARG A 20 -6.08 0.17 9.21
N THR A 21 -5.55 0.24 10.42
CA THR A 21 -4.34 1.02 10.74
C THR A 21 -3.16 0.53 9.91
N LEU A 22 -2.98 -0.79 9.81
CA LEU A 22 -1.90 -1.37 9.00
C LEU A 22 -2.01 -0.98 7.51
N GLN A 23 -3.23 -1.03 6.94
CA GLN A 23 -3.45 -0.59 5.56
C GLN A 23 -3.15 0.89 5.35
N GLN A 24 -3.48 1.74 6.33
CA GLN A 24 -3.16 3.17 6.28
C GLN A 24 -1.66 3.42 6.37
N THR A 25 -0.93 2.64 7.18
CA THR A 25 0.54 2.73 7.26
C THR A 25 1.18 2.41 5.91
N PHE A 26 0.75 1.33 5.24
CA PHE A 26 1.27 0.99 3.91
C PHE A 26 0.99 2.10 2.88
N LEU A 27 -0.21 2.67 2.88
CA LEU A 27 -0.55 3.79 1.99
C LEU A 27 0.30 5.03 2.26
N LYS A 28 0.52 5.38 3.53
CA LYS A 28 1.36 6.52 3.91
C LYS A 28 2.81 6.30 3.47
N GLN A 29 3.35 5.11 3.68
CA GLN A 29 4.69 4.75 3.23
C GLN A 29 4.83 4.89 1.71
N ILE A 30 3.89 4.33 0.95
CA ILE A 30 3.93 4.39 -0.53
C ILE A 30 3.83 5.84 -1.04
N ASN A 31 2.90 6.63 -0.49
CA ASN A 31 2.76 8.03 -0.88
C ASN A 31 4.02 8.85 -0.56
N PHE A 32 4.62 8.59 0.60
CA PHE A 32 5.85 9.26 1.03
C PHE A 32 7.05 8.88 0.15
N THR A 33 7.20 7.61 -0.21
CA THR A 33 8.35 7.17 -1.03
C THR A 33 8.23 7.61 -2.48
N MET A 34 7.05 7.47 -3.09
CA MET A 34 6.88 7.75 -4.53
C MET A 34 6.79 9.25 -4.86
N ASN A 35 6.47 10.11 -3.87
CA ASN A 35 6.09 11.51 -4.10
C ASN A 35 4.93 11.68 -5.11
N VAL A 36 4.14 10.62 -5.31
CA VAL A 36 3.00 10.58 -6.24
C VAL A 36 1.80 10.01 -5.49
N LYS A 37 0.60 10.50 -5.80
CA LYS A 37 -0.63 9.99 -5.19
C LYS A 37 -0.79 8.50 -5.52
N TYR A 38 -1.06 7.68 -4.50
CA TYR A 38 -1.30 6.24 -4.66
C TYR A 38 -2.34 5.89 -5.74
N HIS A 39 -3.32 6.77 -5.98
CA HIS A 39 -4.29 6.58 -7.07
C HIS A 39 -3.63 6.49 -8.45
N PHE A 40 -2.65 7.35 -8.74
CA PHE A 40 -1.90 7.30 -10.00
C PHE A 40 -1.06 6.02 -10.09
N LEU A 41 -0.46 5.60 -8.97
CA LEU A 41 0.26 4.34 -8.91
C LEU A 41 -0.64 3.13 -9.16
N CYS A 42 -1.88 3.13 -8.65
CA CYS A 42 -2.87 2.12 -8.98
C CYS A 42 -3.22 2.10 -10.46
N TYR A 43 -3.36 3.27 -11.08
CA TYR A 43 -3.63 3.39 -12.51
C TYR A 43 -2.47 2.85 -13.35
N PHE A 44 -1.23 3.27 -13.05
CA PHE A 44 0.00 2.74 -13.65
C PHE A 44 0.07 1.20 -13.52
N ASN A 45 -0.08 0.67 -12.30
CA ASN A 45 -0.03 -0.78 -12.05
C ASN A 45 -1.10 -1.52 -12.84
N SER A 46 -2.31 -0.96 -12.97
CA SER A 46 -3.40 -1.60 -13.70
C SER A 46 -3.12 -1.64 -15.20
N ASN A 47 -2.58 -0.56 -15.78
CA ASN A 47 -2.22 -0.51 -17.20
C ASN A 47 -1.06 -1.45 -17.54
N GLU A 48 -0.05 -1.50 -16.68
CA GLU A 48 1.12 -2.37 -16.86
C GLU A 48 0.86 -3.83 -16.37
N LYS A 49 -0.39 -4.16 -16.02
CA LYS A 49 -0.81 -5.50 -15.55
C LYS A 49 -0.02 -6.02 -14.34
N ILE A 50 0.41 -5.10 -13.47
CA ILE A 50 1.16 -5.38 -12.25
C ILE A 50 0.18 -5.67 -11.10
N LEU A 51 0.12 -6.92 -10.66
CA LEU A 51 -0.77 -7.38 -9.59
C LEU A 51 -0.07 -7.45 -8.23
N LEU A 52 0.34 -6.29 -7.69
CA LEU A 52 0.93 -6.21 -6.34
C LEU A 52 -0.04 -5.61 -5.32
N ASN A 53 -0.15 -6.26 -4.17
CA ASN A 53 -0.89 -5.71 -3.04
C ASN A 53 -0.08 -4.60 -2.33
N ARG A 54 -0.77 -3.76 -1.55
CA ARG A 54 -0.16 -2.63 -0.82
C ARG A 54 0.97 -3.05 0.11
N LYS A 55 0.84 -4.22 0.76
CA LYS A 55 1.84 -4.73 1.70
C LYS A 55 3.15 -5.00 0.96
N ILE A 56 3.08 -5.79 -0.12
CA ILE A 56 4.24 -6.16 -0.94
C ILE A 56 4.87 -4.90 -1.54
N LEU A 57 4.05 -3.99 -2.08
CA LEU A 57 4.55 -2.76 -2.67
C LEU A 57 5.28 -1.87 -1.64
N SER A 58 4.69 -1.68 -0.46
CA SER A 58 5.35 -0.93 0.62
C SER A 58 6.66 -1.59 1.09
N SER A 59 6.70 -2.93 1.18
CA SER A 59 7.92 -3.63 1.59
C SER A 59 9.00 -3.59 0.52
N LEU A 60 8.64 -3.70 -0.75
CA LEU A 60 9.56 -3.63 -1.88
C LEU A 60 10.17 -2.23 -1.94
N PHE A 61 9.37 -1.17 -1.80
CA PHE A 61 9.86 0.20 -1.79
C PHE A 61 10.77 0.52 -0.60
N ALA A 62 10.50 -0.09 0.57
CA ALA A 62 11.30 0.14 1.76
C ALA A 62 12.60 -0.67 1.81
N LYS A 63 12.62 -1.88 1.24
CA LYS A 63 13.75 -2.83 1.38
C LYS A 63 14.62 -2.93 0.14
N GLU A 64 14.06 -2.72 -1.04
CA GLU A 64 14.75 -2.93 -2.31
C GLU A 64 14.87 -1.61 -3.07
N SER A 65 15.90 -0.84 -2.72
CA SER A 65 16.14 0.48 -3.32
C SER A 65 16.33 0.43 -4.84
N GLY A 66 16.96 -0.63 -5.36
CA GLY A 66 17.13 -0.85 -6.81
C GLY A 66 15.80 -1.07 -7.52
N SER A 67 14.98 -2.00 -7.00
CA SER A 67 13.63 -2.26 -7.51
C SER A 67 12.76 -1.00 -7.46
N PHE A 68 12.82 -0.25 -6.36
CA PHE A 68 12.13 1.03 -6.19
C PHE A 68 12.57 2.08 -7.21
N PHE A 69 13.88 2.25 -7.41
CA PHE A 69 14.42 3.24 -8.35
C PHE A 69 13.98 2.95 -9.79
N SER A 70 14.07 1.68 -10.21
CA SER A 70 13.60 1.23 -11.52
C SER A 70 12.10 1.45 -11.67
N TRP A 71 11.32 1.15 -10.63
CA TRP A 71 9.88 1.41 -10.60
C TRP A 71 9.56 2.88 -10.79
N LYS A 72 10.25 3.77 -10.06
CA LYS A 72 10.05 5.22 -10.15
C LYS A 72 10.36 5.74 -11.54
N LYS A 73 11.47 5.29 -12.15
CA LYS A 73 11.79 5.65 -13.54
C LYS A 73 10.71 5.20 -14.52
N TRP A 74 10.20 3.97 -14.36
CA TRP A 74 9.14 3.45 -15.21
C TRP A 74 7.84 4.25 -15.07
N VAL A 75 7.45 4.60 -13.84
CA VAL A 75 6.30 5.46 -13.58
C VAL A 75 6.46 6.83 -14.24
N CYS A 76 7.64 7.47 -14.14
CA CYS A 76 7.90 8.74 -14.82
C CYS A 76 7.86 8.62 -16.35
N TYR A 77 8.34 7.51 -16.91
CA TYR A 77 8.24 7.25 -18.35
C TYR A 77 6.78 7.07 -18.79
N PHE A 78 5.99 6.34 -18.00
CA PHE A 78 4.57 6.15 -18.25
C PHE A 78 3.80 7.48 -18.21
N GLU A 79 4.11 8.36 -17.25
CA GLU A 79 3.53 9.70 -17.17
C GLU A 79 3.82 10.53 -18.43
N LYS A 80 5.07 10.52 -18.91
CA LYS A 80 5.48 11.17 -20.18
C LYS A 80 4.90 10.55 -21.45
N LYS A 81 4.38 9.33 -21.38
CA LYS A 81 3.71 8.69 -22.51
C LYS A 81 2.26 9.14 -22.65
N LEU A 82 1.65 9.57 -21.54
CA LEU A 82 0.26 10.01 -21.49
C LEU A 82 0.07 11.49 -21.87
N TYR A 83 1.11 12.30 -21.69
CA TYR A 83 1.15 13.74 -21.97
C TYR A 83 2.31 14.06 -22.90
#